data_AF-A0A0P7CTX9-F1
#
_entry.id   AF-A0A0P7CTX9-F1
#
_cell.length_a   1.000
_cell.length_b   1.000
_cell.length_c   1.000
_cell.angle_alpha   90.00
_cell.angle_beta   90.00
_cell.angle_gamma   90.00
#
_symmetry.space_group_name_H-M   'P 1'
#
loop_
_entity.id
_entity.type
_entity.pdbx_description
1 polymer ?
#
loop_
_entity_poly.entity_id
_entity_poly.type
_entity_poly.pdbx_seq_one_letter_code
_entity_poly.pdbx_strand_id
1 'polypeptide(L)'
;MTFLMILFTVAVVFVVYVTCSVMATTSKTAEGKIRFTLAVAAVILIGGWSWFYSWKSSPQREIEAQVRDCGNTTLAFVMSQNFVKQRLKSPASANFPYVNDSGVDVFADGACGYSVSAYVDSQNGFGAMIRSSYQAKISYDRKTKLWSLGDLVIQ
;
A
#
# COMPACT_ATOMS: atom_id res chain seq x y z
N MET A 1 -3.62 -16.56 5.64
CA MET A 1 -4.93 -17.00 5.09
C MET A 1 -4.76 -17.96 3.90
N THR A 2 -3.84 -17.70 2.97
CA THR A 2 -3.46 -18.68 1.91
C THR A 2 -3.02 -20.03 2.47
N PHE A 3 -2.16 -20.04 3.49
CA PHE A 3 -1.69 -21.27 4.14
C PHE A 3 -2.83 -22.11 4.73
N LEU A 4 -3.81 -21.48 5.36
CA LEU A 4 -4.99 -22.15 5.91
C LEU A 4 -5.85 -22.79 4.81
N MET A 5 -5.98 -22.14 3.64
CA MET A 5 -6.68 -22.72 2.49
C MET A 5 -5.94 -23.93 1.91
N ILE A 6 -4.60 -23.90 1.87
CA ILE A 6 -3.81 -25.05 1.45
C ILE A 6 -4.06 -26.23 2.41
N LEU A 7 -4.03 -26.00 3.73
CA LEU A 7 -4.34 -27.05 4.71
C LEU A 7 -5.76 -27.62 4.54
N PHE A 8 -6.75 -26.76 4.31
CA PHE A 8 -8.13 -27.20 4.03
C PHE A 8 -8.21 -28.09 2.78
N THR A 9 -7.51 -27.73 1.70
CA THR A 9 -7.51 -28.53 0.47
C THR A 9 -6.84 -29.89 0.67
N VAL A 10 -5.73 -29.93 1.40
CA VAL A 10 -5.03 -31.18 1.76
C VAL A 10 -5.95 -32.07 2.60
N ALA A 11 -6.67 -31.51 3.57
CA ALA A 11 -7.62 -32.24 4.39
C ALA A 11 -8.79 -32.83 3.57
N VAL A 12 -9.38 -32.05 2.66
CA VAL A 12 -10.45 -32.52 1.77
C VAL A 12 -9.95 -33.66 0.87
N VAL A 13 -8.76 -33.52 0.28
CA VAL A 13 -8.14 -34.57 -0.55
C VAL A 13 -7.87 -35.83 0.26
N PHE A 14 -7.37 -35.69 1.50
CA PHE A 14 -7.12 -36.83 2.40
C PHE A 14 -8.41 -37.58 2.74
N VAL A 15 -9.49 -36.86 3.09
CA VAL A 15 -10.80 -37.47 3.37
C VAL A 15 -11.37 -38.18 2.14
N VAL A 16 -11.24 -37.59 0.96
CA VAL A 16 -11.66 -38.21 -0.31
C VAL A 16 -10.84 -39.47 -0.59
N TYR A 17 -9.53 -39.44 -0.37
CA TYR A 17 -8.66 -40.59 -0.54
C TYR A 17 -9.06 -41.77 0.37
N VAL A 18 -9.29 -41.50 1.67
CA VAL A 18 -9.71 -42.53 2.63
C VAL A 18 -11.09 -43.09 2.29
N THR A 19 -12.06 -42.24 1.92
CA THR A 19 -13.40 -42.71 1.58
C THR A 19 -13.41 -43.53 0.28
N CYS A 20 -12.66 -43.11 -0.74
CA CYS A 20 -12.50 -43.88 -1.98
C CYS A 20 -11.78 -45.22 -1.76
N SER A 21 -10.75 -45.27 -0.92
CA SER A 21 -10.01 -46.52 -0.64
C SER A 21 -10.88 -47.54 0.10
N VAL A 22 -11.72 -47.10 1.04
CA VAL A 22 -12.70 -47.96 1.73
C VAL A 22 -13.80 -48.44 0.78
N MET A 23 -14.32 -47.58 -0.10
CA MET A 23 -15.36 -47.96 -1.06
C MET A 23 -14.85 -48.94 -2.13
N ALA A 24 -13.57 -48.89 -2.48
CA ALA A 24 -12.94 -49.82 -3.42
C ALA A 24 -12.84 -51.25 -2.88
N THR A 25 -12.76 -51.44 -1.56
CA THR A 25 -12.65 -52.77 -0.94
C THR A 25 -14.00 -53.42 -0.66
N THR A 26 -15.11 -52.66 -0.64
CA THR A 26 -16.39 -53.13 -0.11
C THR A 26 -17.52 -53.37 -1.12
N SER A 27 -17.47 -52.92 -2.39
CA SER A 27 -18.66 -53.08 -3.26
C SER A 27 -18.43 -53.33 -4.76
N LYS A 28 -19.27 -54.20 -5.34
CA LYS A 28 -19.42 -54.44 -6.79
C LYS A 28 -20.19 -53.34 -7.53
N THR A 29 -20.65 -52.30 -6.82
CA THR A 29 -21.45 -51.16 -7.36
C THR A 29 -20.81 -49.83 -6.93
N ALA A 30 -19.47 -49.79 -6.86
CA ALA A 30 -18.71 -48.67 -6.30
C ALA A 30 -18.54 -47.50 -7.27
N GLU A 31 -18.60 -47.73 -8.59
CA GLU A 31 -18.21 -46.73 -9.58
C GLU A 31 -19.08 -45.46 -9.53
N GLY A 32 -20.40 -45.61 -9.38
CA GLY A 32 -21.32 -44.47 -9.28
C GLY A 32 -21.10 -43.65 -8.02
N LYS A 33 -20.81 -44.30 -6.88
CA LYS A 33 -20.56 -43.63 -5.61
C LYS A 33 -19.22 -42.90 -5.60
N ILE A 34 -18.17 -43.49 -6.19
CA ILE A 34 -16.85 -42.86 -6.33
C ILE A 34 -16.94 -41.62 -7.23
N ARG A 35 -17.65 -41.70 -8.36
CA ARG A 35 -17.85 -40.53 -9.24
C ARG A 35 -18.59 -39.40 -8.54
N PHE A 36 -19.61 -39.73 -7.75
CA PHE A 36 -20.37 -38.75 -6.98
C PHE A 36 -19.52 -38.07 -5.90
N THR A 37 -18.73 -38.83 -5.13
CA THR A 37 -17.85 -38.25 -4.09
C THR A 37 -16.76 -37.35 -4.69
N LEU A 38 -16.17 -37.75 -5.81
CA LEU A 38 -15.21 -36.91 -6.54
C LEU A 38 -15.85 -35.62 -7.06
N ALA A 39 -17.06 -35.71 -7.61
CA ALA A 39 -17.79 -34.53 -8.10
C ALA A 39 -18.11 -33.54 -6.97
N VAL A 40 -18.58 -34.03 -5.82
CA VAL A 40 -18.86 -33.18 -4.64
C VAL A 40 -17.58 -32.53 -4.12
N ALA A 41 -16.48 -33.28 -4.02
CA ALA A 41 -15.19 -32.74 -3.61
C ALA A 41 -14.69 -31.65 -4.57
N ALA A 42 -14.83 -31.86 -5.88
CA ALA A 42 -14.46 -30.87 -6.89
C ALA A 42 -15.28 -29.58 -6.72
N VAL A 43 -16.59 -29.67 -6.49
CA VAL A 43 -17.45 -28.49 -6.26
C VAL A 43 -17.03 -27.74 -4.99
N ILE A 44 -16.75 -28.44 -3.89
CA ILE A 44 -16.30 -27.82 -2.63
C ILE A 44 -14.97 -27.09 -2.83
N LEU A 45 -14.01 -27.73 -3.51
CA LEU A 45 -12.71 -27.13 -3.79
C LEU A 45 -12.84 -25.93 -4.74
N ILE A 46 -13.57 -26.07 -5.85
CA ILE A 46 -13.77 -24.99 -6.82
C ILE A 46 -14.50 -23.81 -6.17
N GLY A 47 -15.58 -24.05 -5.42
CA GLY A 47 -16.31 -23.02 -4.71
C GLY A 47 -15.46 -22.33 -3.64
N GLY A 48 -14.72 -23.10 -2.84
CA GLY A 48 -13.82 -22.57 -1.82
C GLY A 48 -12.69 -21.72 -2.38
N TRP A 49 -12.02 -22.19 -3.45
CA TRP A 49 -10.98 -21.43 -4.14
C TRP A 49 -11.55 -20.21 -4.87
N SER A 50 -12.71 -20.32 -5.54
CA SER A 50 -13.37 -19.20 -6.21
C SER A 50 -13.73 -18.08 -5.22
N TRP A 51 -14.33 -18.44 -4.09
CA TRP A 51 -14.61 -17.51 -3.00
C TRP A 51 -13.33 -16.92 -2.40
N PHE A 52 -12.31 -17.74 -2.17
CA PHE A 52 -11.03 -17.27 -1.64
C PHE A 52 -10.30 -16.30 -2.58
N TYR A 53 -10.29 -16.58 -3.88
CA TYR A 53 -9.69 -15.68 -4.87
C TYR A 53 -10.50 -14.39 -5.00
N SER A 54 -11.83 -14.48 -5.00
CA SER A 54 -12.73 -13.31 -4.97
C SER A 54 -12.48 -12.43 -3.74
N TRP A 55 -12.30 -13.03 -2.56
CA TRP A 55 -11.91 -12.30 -1.35
C TRP A 55 -10.48 -11.77 -1.43
N LYS A 56 -9.56 -12.53 -2.03
CA LYS A 56 -8.16 -12.12 -2.19
C LYS A 56 -8.05 -10.85 -3.04
N SER A 57 -8.86 -10.71 -4.08
CA SER A 57 -8.91 -9.57 -4.98
C SER A 57 -9.78 -8.39 -4.50
N SER A 58 -10.17 -8.35 -3.23
CA SER A 58 -10.99 -7.26 -2.69
C SER A 58 -10.33 -5.87 -2.93
N PRO A 59 -10.96 -4.94 -3.68
CA PRO A 59 -10.40 -3.61 -3.98
C PRO A 59 -10.15 -2.75 -2.73
N GLN A 60 -10.81 -3.08 -1.62
CA GLN A 60 -10.62 -2.42 -0.33
C GLN A 60 -9.16 -2.40 0.14
N ARG A 61 -8.39 -3.46 -0.11
CA ARG A 61 -6.99 -3.54 0.32
C ARG A 61 -6.06 -2.62 -0.46
N GLU A 62 -6.37 -2.35 -1.72
CA GLU A 62 -5.61 -1.40 -2.52
C GLU A 62 -5.88 0.04 -2.08
N ILE A 63 -7.12 0.34 -1.69
CA ILE A 63 -7.51 1.63 -1.10
C ILE A 63 -6.82 1.82 0.26
N GLU A 64 -6.83 0.82 1.13
CA GLU A 64 -6.12 0.89 2.42
C GLU A 64 -4.60 1.06 2.26
N ALA A 65 -4.01 0.37 1.27
CA ALA A 65 -2.60 0.57 0.92
C ALA A 65 -2.37 1.99 0.38
N GLN A 66 -3.27 2.52 -0.45
CA GLN A 66 -3.23 3.90 -0.92
C GLN A 66 -3.24 4.89 0.23
N VAL A 67 -4.19 4.74 1.15
CA VAL A 67 -4.34 5.65 2.30
C VAL A 67 -3.11 5.57 3.20
N ARG A 68 -2.53 4.39 3.38
CA ARG A 68 -1.30 4.22 4.16
C ARG A 68 -0.09 4.88 3.50
N ASP A 69 0.10 4.65 2.21
CA ASP A 69 1.25 5.15 1.47
C ASP A 69 1.16 6.66 1.23
N CYS A 70 -0.06 7.15 1.01
CA CYS A 70 -0.36 8.53 0.63
C CYS A 70 -0.97 9.39 1.75
N GLY A 71 -1.06 8.85 2.97
CA GLY A 71 -1.53 9.56 4.16
C GLY A 71 -0.40 10.11 5.03
N ASN A 72 0.86 9.94 4.63
CA ASN A 72 2.01 10.35 5.44
C ASN A 72 2.41 11.82 5.15
N THR A 73 1.69 12.74 5.81
CA THR A 73 1.94 14.19 5.73
C THR A 73 3.31 14.58 6.25
N THR A 74 3.83 13.90 7.27
CA THR A 74 5.19 14.15 7.80
C THR A 74 6.27 13.85 6.76
N LEU A 75 6.14 12.73 6.04
CA LEU A 75 7.07 12.40 4.96
C LEU A 75 6.97 13.41 3.82
N ALA A 76 5.76 13.87 3.47
CA ALA A 76 5.57 14.92 2.49
C ALA A 76 6.31 16.21 2.88
N PHE A 77 6.22 16.63 4.15
CA PHE A 77 6.98 17.78 4.66
C PHE A 77 8.50 17.59 4.55
N VAL A 78 9.04 16.43 4.94
CA VAL A 78 10.48 16.17 4.82
C VAL A 78 10.93 16.21 3.35
N MET A 79 10.12 15.67 2.45
CA MET A 79 10.44 15.66 1.03
C MET A 79 10.34 17.05 0.40
N SER A 80 9.41 17.91 0.81
CA SER A 80 9.35 19.30 0.34
C SER A 80 10.63 20.07 0.70
N GLN A 81 11.21 19.83 1.89
CA GLN A 81 12.46 20.48 2.29
C GLN A 81 13.61 20.18 1.32
N ASN A 82 13.69 18.96 0.77
CA ASN A 82 14.72 18.61 -0.20
C ASN A 82 14.58 19.42 -1.50
N PHE A 83 13.35 19.62 -1.98
CA PHE A 83 13.09 20.47 -3.15
C PHE A 83 13.37 21.95 -2.87
N VAL A 84 13.06 22.44 -1.67
CA VAL A 84 13.39 23.81 -1.25
C VAL A 84 14.90 24.00 -1.23
N LYS A 85 15.65 23.08 -0.59
CA LYS A 85 17.12 23.13 -0.52
C LYS A 85 17.77 23.25 -1.89
N GLN A 86 17.23 22.57 -2.92
CA GLN A 86 17.76 22.65 -4.30
C GLN A 86 17.63 24.04 -4.93
N ARG A 87 16.73 24.89 -4.42
CA ARG A 87 16.51 26.26 -4.94
C ARG A 87 17.17 27.35 -4.10
N LEU A 88 17.63 27.02 -2.89
CA LEU A 88 18.30 27.99 -2.01
C LEU A 88 19.71 28.30 -2.50
N LYS A 89 20.18 29.54 -2.25
CA LYS A 89 21.54 29.97 -2.60
C LYS A 89 22.60 29.27 -1.74
N SER A 90 22.27 28.98 -0.48
CA SER A 90 23.11 28.22 0.44
C SER A 90 22.32 27.07 1.07
N PRO A 91 22.23 25.91 0.40
CA PRO A 91 21.43 24.78 0.87
C PRO A 91 21.90 24.22 2.23
N ALA A 92 23.20 24.34 2.52
CA ALA A 92 23.81 23.82 3.75
C ALA A 92 23.47 24.66 4.99
N SER A 93 23.09 25.93 4.82
CA SER A 93 22.65 26.80 5.93
C SER A 93 21.14 26.82 6.14
N ALA A 94 20.39 26.02 5.37
CA ALA A 94 18.94 25.95 5.45
C ALA A 94 18.49 25.26 6.75
N ASN A 95 17.74 25.98 7.57
CA ASN A 95 17.12 25.49 8.80
C ASN A 95 15.60 25.50 8.63
N PHE A 96 14.98 24.34 8.86
CA PHE A 96 13.54 24.13 8.69
C PHE A 96 12.86 23.90 10.04
N PRO A 97 11.60 24.33 10.20
CA PRO A 97 10.82 24.07 11.40
C PRO A 97 10.45 22.59 11.56
N TYR A 98 9.96 22.23 12.74
CA TYR A 98 9.31 20.95 12.97
C TYR A 98 7.91 20.92 12.34
N VAL A 99 7.42 19.72 12.02
CA VAL A 99 6.11 19.54 11.35
C VAL A 99 4.92 20.06 12.18
N ASN A 100 5.09 20.19 13.49
CA ASN A 100 4.09 20.66 14.45
C ASN A 100 4.33 22.10 14.91
N ASP A 101 5.33 22.80 14.36
CA ASP A 101 5.56 24.21 14.68
C ASP A 101 4.49 25.09 14.06
N SER A 102 4.23 26.24 14.70
CA SER A 102 3.31 27.25 14.17
C SER A 102 3.77 27.77 12.82
N GLY A 103 2.88 27.81 11.84
CA GLY A 103 3.19 28.27 10.47
C GLY A 103 3.71 27.15 9.55
N VAL A 104 3.57 25.89 9.98
CA VAL A 104 3.72 24.71 9.13
C VAL A 104 2.35 24.08 8.92
N ASP A 105 1.90 24.03 7.67
CA ASP A 105 0.65 23.40 7.28
C ASP A 105 0.90 22.41 6.14
N VAL A 106 0.39 21.19 6.28
CA VAL A 106 0.49 20.15 5.26
C VAL A 106 -0.90 19.61 4.95
N PHE A 107 -1.35 19.84 3.73
CA PHE A 107 -2.65 19.39 3.24
C PHE A 107 -2.48 18.29 2.20
N ALA A 108 -3.16 17.16 2.39
CA ALA A 108 -3.25 16.12 1.37
C ALA A 108 -4.42 16.41 0.42
N ASP A 109 -4.22 16.28 -0.88
CA ASP A 109 -5.25 16.51 -1.91
C ASP A 109 -6.07 15.25 -2.25
N GLY A 110 -5.78 14.13 -1.58
CA GLY A 110 -6.48 12.85 -1.72
C GLY A 110 -5.92 11.92 -2.79
N ALA A 111 -5.10 12.41 -3.72
CA ALA A 111 -4.55 11.63 -4.83
C ALA A 111 -3.02 11.43 -4.71
N CYS A 112 -2.52 11.27 -3.47
CA CYS A 112 -1.09 11.23 -3.17
C CYS A 112 -0.34 12.53 -3.49
N GLY A 113 -1.07 13.63 -3.69
CA GLY A 113 -0.51 14.96 -3.74
C GLY A 113 -0.64 15.67 -2.40
N TYR A 114 0.28 16.60 -2.18
CA TYR A 114 0.41 17.33 -0.94
C TYR A 114 0.76 18.78 -1.23
N SER A 115 0.08 19.67 -0.52
CA SER A 115 0.41 21.10 -0.45
C SER A 115 1.04 21.37 0.90
N VAL A 116 2.31 21.77 0.90
CA VAL A 116 3.08 22.12 2.09
C VAL A 116 3.28 23.63 2.10
N SER A 117 2.88 24.27 3.19
CA SER A 117 3.17 25.67 3.49
C SER A 117 4.02 25.72 4.74
N ALA A 118 5.22 26.30 4.66
CA ALA A 118 6.12 26.42 5.80
C ALA A 118 7.12 27.57 5.58
N TYR A 119 8.09 27.71 6.48
CA TYR A 119 9.19 28.66 6.34
C TYR A 119 10.54 27.96 6.37
N VAL A 120 11.57 28.66 5.89
CA VAL A 120 12.97 28.23 5.96
C VAL A 120 13.84 29.43 6.31
N ASP A 121 14.75 29.23 7.25
CA ASP A 121 15.79 30.20 7.57
C ASP A 121 17.05 29.81 6.81
N SER A 122 17.56 30.66 5.92
CA SER A 122 18.77 30.35 5.14
C SER A 122 19.60 31.58 4.82
N GLN A 123 20.88 31.38 4.49
CA GLN A 123 21.75 32.49 4.08
C GLN A 123 21.44 32.93 2.65
N ASN A 124 21.31 34.24 2.46
CA ASN A 124 21.26 34.85 1.14
C ASN A 124 22.68 34.95 0.52
N GLY A 125 22.78 35.53 -0.69
CA GLY A 125 24.06 35.72 -1.39
C GLY A 125 25.06 36.66 -0.69
N PHE A 126 24.64 37.38 0.35
CA PHE A 126 25.48 38.27 1.16
C PHE A 126 25.86 37.65 2.51
N GLY A 127 25.49 36.39 2.77
CA GLY A 127 25.80 35.69 4.03
C GLY A 127 24.88 36.05 5.20
N ALA A 128 23.83 36.86 4.99
CA ALA A 128 22.86 37.17 6.03
C ALA A 128 21.80 36.06 6.12
N MET A 129 21.43 35.68 7.35
CA MET A 129 20.33 34.75 7.60
C MET A 129 18.98 35.45 7.40
N ILE A 130 18.16 34.91 6.50
CA ILE A 130 16.81 35.44 6.19
C ILE A 130 15.80 34.30 6.31
N ARG A 131 14.65 34.62 6.92
CA ARG A 131 13.46 33.77 6.92
C ARG A 131 12.64 34.01 5.67
N SER A 132 12.41 32.95 4.91
CA SER A 132 11.53 32.95 3.73
C SER A 132 10.38 31.96 3.92
N SER A 133 9.16 32.38 3.60
CA SER A 133 8.03 31.45 3.51
C SER A 133 8.09 30.70 2.19
N TYR A 134 7.62 29.46 2.18
CA TYR A 134 7.52 28.69 0.95
C TYR A 134 6.21 27.91 0.91
N GLN A 135 5.73 27.70 -0.32
CA GLN A 135 4.62 26.82 -0.63
C GLN A 135 5.09 25.81 -1.68
N ALA A 136 4.96 24.53 -1.38
CA ALA A 136 5.38 23.43 -2.25
C ALA A 136 4.20 22.50 -2.52
N LYS A 137 3.92 22.26 -3.80
CA LYS A 137 3.01 21.20 -4.26
C LYS A 137 3.85 20.03 -4.74
N ILE A 138 3.74 18.91 -4.05
CA ILE A 138 4.48 17.68 -4.35
C ILE A 138 3.52 16.52 -4.54
N SER A 139 3.92 15.51 -5.31
CA SER A 139 3.15 14.28 -5.44
C SER A 139 4.04 13.05 -5.31
N TYR A 140 3.46 11.99 -4.74
CA TYR A 140 4.12 10.70 -4.56
C TYR A 140 3.56 9.67 -5.54
N ASP A 141 4.42 9.14 -6.40
CA ASP A 141 4.08 8.04 -7.29
C ASP A 141 4.33 6.70 -6.59
N ARG A 142 3.27 5.97 -6.28
CA ARG A 142 3.35 4.65 -5.64
C ARG A 142 4.01 3.58 -6.50
N LYS A 143 3.93 3.68 -7.83
CA LYS A 143 4.51 2.68 -8.76
C LYS A 143 6.02 2.78 -8.79
N THR A 144 6.53 4.00 -8.97
CA THR A 144 7.97 4.27 -9.05
C THR A 144 8.60 4.53 -7.67
N LYS A 145 7.77 4.80 -6.66
CA LYS A 145 8.16 5.24 -5.31
C LYS A 145 8.94 6.56 -5.31
N LEU A 146 8.72 7.41 -6.31
CA LEU A 146 9.40 8.68 -6.46
C LEU A 146 8.50 9.85 -6.06
N TRP A 147 9.14 10.90 -5.57
CA TRP A 147 8.49 12.18 -5.30
C TRP A 147 8.74 13.12 -6.48
N SER A 148 7.69 13.81 -6.92
CA SER A 148 7.79 14.84 -7.95
C SER A 148 7.33 16.19 -7.41
N LEU A 149 7.98 17.23 -7.91
CA LEU A 149 7.65 18.61 -7.61
C LEU A 149 6.71 19.13 -8.69
N GLY A 150 5.49 19.50 -8.32
CA GLY A 150 4.55 20.17 -9.22
C GLY A 150 4.81 21.66 -9.28
N ASP A 151 4.78 22.31 -8.12
CA ASP A 151 5.02 23.74 -7.99
C ASP A 151 5.78 24.05 -6.70
N LEU A 152 6.60 25.09 -6.72
CA LEU A 152 7.25 25.59 -5.51
C LEU A 152 7.49 27.08 -5.65
N VAL A 153 7.02 27.82 -4.66
CA VAL A 153 7.20 29.26 -4.54
C VAL A 153 7.89 29.54 -3.21
N ILE A 154 8.96 30.32 -3.25
CA ILE A 154 9.70 30.79 -2.07
C ILE A 154 9.57 32.32 -2.09
N GLN A 155 9.15 32.91 -0.98
CA GLN A 155 8.89 34.35 -0.80
C GLN A 155 9.94 35.01 0.07
#